data_AF-A0A381ZF72-F1
#
_entry.id   AF-A0A381ZF72-F1
#
_cell.length_a   1.000
_cell.length_b   1.000
_cell.length_c   1.000
_cell.angle_alpha   90.00
_cell.angle_beta   90.00
_cell.angle_gamma   90.00
#
_symmetry.space_group_name_H-M   'P 1'
#
loop_
_entity.id
_entity.type
_entity.pdbx_description
1 polymer ?
#
loop_
_entity_poly.entity_id
_entity_poly.type
_entity_poly.pdbx_seq_one_letter_code
_entity_poly.pdbx_strand_id
1 'polypeptide(L)' 'MRHIISILLANQAGALTRVAGMFSTRGYNIESLNVAPTNNESVSRLTLVTTGSGDTISQISKQLEKLVDVGSI' A
#
# COMPACT_ATOMS: atom_id res chain seq x y z
N MET A 1 -16.84 -4.84 -1.10
CA MET A 1 -16.95 -3.60 -1.89
C MET A 1 -15.58 -3.23 -2.43
N ARG A 2 -15.50 -2.37 -3.45
CA ARG A 2 -14.23 -1.90 -4.04
C ARG A 2 -13.70 -0.71 -3.25
N HIS A 3 -12.41 -0.71 -2.92
CA HIS A 3 -11.74 0.31 -2.12
C HIS A 3 -10.46 0.79 -2.80
N ILE A 4 -10.17 2.07 -2.64
CA ILE A 4 -8.92 2.70 -3.09
C ILE A 4 -8.13 3.06 -1.84
N ILE A 5 -6.86 2.65 -1.78
CA ILE A 5 -5.95 2.99 -0.70
C ILE A 5 -4.78 3.76 -1.32
N SER A 6 -4.46 4.92 -0.77
CA SER A 6 -3.32 5.73 -1.18
C SER A 6 -2.33 5.82 -0.04
N ILE A 7 -1.07 5.50 -0.29
CA ILE A 7 -0.03 5.52 0.74
C ILE A 7 1.18 6.30 0.25
N LEU A 8 1.83 7.01 1.17
CA LEU A 8 3.14 7.61 0.96
C LEU A 8 4.22 6.62 1.39
N LEU A 9 5.19 6.39 0.52
CA LEU A 9 6.26 5.43 0.68
C LEU A 9 7.62 6.13 0.57
N ALA A 10 8.61 5.67 1.32
CA ALA A 10 10.01 5.97 1.01
C ALA A 10 10.35 5.51 -0.42
N ASN A 11 10.90 6.40 -1.24
CA ASN A 11 11.28 6.08 -2.62
C ASN A 11 12.63 5.34 -2.66
N GLN A 12 12.62 4.09 -2.19
CA GLN A 12 13.79 3.24 -2.10
C GLN A 12 13.52 1.82 -2.59
N ALA A 13 14.59 1.13 -3.01
CA ALA A 13 14.50 -0.26 -3.44
C ALA A 13 13.84 -1.14 -2.37
N GLY A 14 12.88 -1.96 -2.81
CA GLY A 14 12.17 -2.90 -1.94
C GLY A 14 10.95 -2.35 -1.19
N ALA A 15 10.69 -1.03 -1.19
CA ALA A 15 9.49 -0.47 -0.57
C ALA A 15 8.20 -1.03 -1.21
N LEU A 16 8.13 -1.04 -2.54
CA LEU A 16 7.03 -1.67 -3.29
C LEU A 16 6.93 -3.17 -2.99
N THR A 17 8.06 -3.88 -2.97
CA THR A 17 8.11 -5.33 -2.72
C THR A 17 7.52 -5.69 -1.35
N ARG A 18 7.78 -4.87 -0.32
CA ARG A 18 7.22 -5.09 1.03
C ARG A 18 5.70 -4.89 1.06
N VAL A 19 5.18 -3.87 0.37
CA VAL A 19 3.73 -3.67 0.21
C VAL A 19 3.11 -4.87 -0.52
N ALA A 20 3.62 -5.23 -1.70
CA ALA A 20 3.10 -6.34 -2.48
C ALA A 20 3.20 -7.68 -1.72
N GLY A 21 4.31 -7.91 -1.01
CA GLY A 21 4.53 -9.09 -0.18
C GLY A 21 3.55 -9.18 0.99
N MET A 22 3.21 -8.06 1.64
CA MET A 22 2.19 -8.03 2.69
C MET A 22 0.82 -8.45 2.17
N PHE A 23 0.43 -7.97 0.98
CA PHE A 23 -0.82 -8.41 0.33
C PHE A 23 -0.80 -9.91 -0.01
N SER A 24 0.29 -10.37 -0.64
CA SER A 24 0.44 -11.78 -1.04
C SER A 24 0.43 -12.75 0.15
N THR A 25 1.17 -12.44 1.23
CA THR A 25 1.28 -13.31 2.42
C THR A 25 -0.02 -13.43 3.21
N ARG A 26 -0.92 -12.45 3.09
CA ARG A 26 -2.22 -12.43 3.77
C ARG A 26 -3.38 -12.81 2.86
N GLY A 27 -3.12 -13.16 1.60
CA GLY A 27 -4.16 -13.54 0.65
C GLY A 27 -5.08 -12.37 0.25
N TYR A 28 -4.61 -11.13 0.35
CA TYR A 28 -5.37 -9.96 -0.10
C TYR A 28 -5.19 -9.78 -1.61
N ASN A 29 -6.30 -9.60 -2.33
CA ASN A 29 -6.26 -9.36 -3.76
C ASN A 29 -5.86 -7.91 -4.08
N ILE A 30 -5.09 -7.71 -5.15
CA ILE A 30 -4.80 -6.39 -5.71
C ILE A 30 -5.48 -6.34 -7.09
N GLU A 31 -6.45 -5.45 -7.26
CA GLU A 31 -7.14 -5.24 -8.53
C GLU A 31 -6.28 -4.38 -9.48
N SER A 32 -5.70 -3.30 -8.95
CA SER A 32 -4.76 -2.47 -9.68
C SER A 32 -3.81 -1.79 -8.71
N LEU A 33 -2.60 -1.47 -9.17
CA LEU A 33 -1.59 -0.76 -8.39
C LEU A 33 -0.81 0.18 -9.28
N ASN A 34 -0.62 1.41 -8.84
CA ASN A 34 0.27 2.39 -9.44
C ASN A 34 1.21 2.95 -8.38
N VAL A 35 2.46 3.22 -8.75
CA VAL A 35 3.43 3.91 -7.90
C VAL A 35 4.22 4.90 -8.74
N ALA A 36 4.42 6.11 -8.21
CA ALA A 36 5.24 7.13 -8.83
C ALA A 36 5.87 8.05 -7.76
N PRO A 37 7.04 8.65 -8.04
CA PRO A 37 7.60 9.71 -7.20
C PRO A 37 6.63 10.88 -7.03
N THR A 38 6.67 11.52 -5.87
CA THR A 38 5.96 12.79 -5.62
C THR A 38 6.86 13.99 -5.99
N ASN A 39 6.40 15.22 -5.71
CA ASN A 39 7.23 16.43 -5.82
C ASN A 39 8.49 16.36 -4.94
N ASN A 40 8.46 15.55 -3.87
CA ASN A 40 9.65 15.17 -3.13
C ASN A 40 10.14 13.82 -3.67
N GLU A 41 11.28 13.81 -4.37
CA GLU A 41 11.83 12.61 -4.99
C GLU A 41 12.19 11.49 -4.00
N SER A 42 12.37 11.82 -2.71
CA SER A 42 12.58 10.81 -1.66
C SER A 42 11.30 10.07 -1.25
N VAL A 43 10.14 10.50 -1.75
CA VAL A 43 8.82 9.97 -1.41
C VAL A 43 8.07 9.60 -2.68
N SER A 44 7.53 8.39 -2.71
CA SER A 44 6.62 7.91 -3.75
C SER A 44 5.19 7.82 -3.22
N ARG A 45 4.21 8.08 -4.09
CA ARG A 45 2.81 7.79 -3.81
C ARG A 45 2.46 6.47 -4.48
N LEU A 46 1.93 5.54 -3.70
CA LEU A 46 1.34 4.30 -4.20
C LEU A 46 -0.17 4.37 -4.05
N THR A 47 -0.89 4.15 -5.15
CA THR A 47 -2.34 4.03 -5.16
C THR A 47 -2.70 2.62 -5.58
N LEU A 48 -3.42 1.91 -4.72
CA LEU A 48 -3.88 0.56 -4.96
C LEU A 48 -5.40 0.47 -4.88
N VAL A 49 -5.95 -0.44 -5.67
CA VAL A 49 -7.36 -0.80 -5.64
C VAL A 49 -7.46 -2.25 -5.19
N THR A 50 -8.37 -2.51 -4.25
CA THR A 50 -8.65 -3.84 -3.72
C THR A 50 -10.14 -4.00 -3.42
N THR A 51 -10.56 -5.22 -3.14
CA THR A 51 -11.93 -5.55 -2.77
C THR A 51 -11.96 -6.27 -1.43
N GLY A 52 -12.85 -5.84 -0.53
CA GLY A 52 -12.96 -6.46 0.79
C GLY A 52 -14.19 -6.00 1.57
N SER A 53 -14.34 -6.56 2.78
CA SER A 53 -15.24 -6.03 3.82
C SER A 53 -14.58 -4.84 4.54
N GLY A 54 -15.37 -4.04 5.26
CA GLY A 54 -14.82 -2.94 6.07
C GLY A 54 -13.74 -3.39 7.06
N ASP A 55 -13.95 -4.55 7.69
CA ASP A 55 -12.96 -5.15 8.60
C ASP A 55 -11.66 -5.53 7.88
N THR A 56 -11.77 -6.09 6.67
CA THR A 56 -10.60 -6.44 5.84
C THR A 56 -9.80 -5.18 5.50
N ILE A 57 -10.47 -4.10 5.11
CA ILE A 57 -9.81 -2.83 4.80
C ILE A 57 -9.15 -2.23 6.05
N SER A 58 -9.83 -2.25 7.19
CA SER A 58 -9.25 -1.80 8.46
C SER A 58 -7.99 -2.61 8.83
N GLN A 59 -8.02 -3.92 8.61
CA GLN A 59 -6.85 -4.78 8.80
C GLN A 59 -5.73 -4.44 7.82
N ILE A 60 -6.03 -4.23 6.53
CA ILE A 60 -5.03 -3.81 5.53
C ILE A 60 -4.33 -2.52 5.96
N SER A 61 -5.08 -1.48 6.34
CA SER A 61 -4.51 -0.21 6.82
C SER A 61 -3.59 -0.43 8.03
N LYS A 62 -4.04 -1.18 9.04
CA LYS A 62 -3.22 -1.51 10.23
C LYS A 62 -1.96 -2.30 9.92
N GLN A 63 -1.92 -3.07 8.84
CA GLN A 63 -0.70 -3.81 8.45
C GLN A 63 0.25 -2.92 7.64
N LEU A 64 -0.29 -2.05 6.79
CA LEU A 64 0.49 -1.07 6.05
C LEU A 64 1.21 -0.10 7.00
N GLU A 65 0.53 0.38 8.07
CA GLU A 65 1.13 1.25 9.10
C GLU A 65 2.34 0.63 9.83
N LYS A 66 2.48 -0.70 9.80
CA LYS A 66 3.62 -1.40 10.42
C LYS A 66 4.84 -1.49 9.51
N LEU A 67 4.70 -1.18 8.23
CA LEU A 67 5.81 -1.17 7.29
C LEU A 67 6.61 0.11 7.49
N VAL A 68 7.91 -0.02 7.76
CA VAL A 68 8.82 1.11 8.05
C VAL A 68 8.84 2.15 6.93
N ASP A 69 8.56 1.74 5.69
CA ASP A 69 8.55 2.62 4.53
C ASP A 69 7.28 3.45 4.38
N VAL A 70 6.20 3.12 5.10
CA VAL A 70 4.89 3.77 4.96
C VAL A 70 4.82 4.95 5.90
N GLY A 71 4.76 6.17 5.35
CA GLY A 71 4.72 7.41 6.12
C GLY A 71 3.31 7.89 6.46
N SER A 72 2.33 7.69 5.56
CA SER A 72 0.93 8.08 5.76
C SER A 72 0.01 7.27 4.85
N ILE A 73 -1.20 6.97 5.33
CA ILE A 73 -2.28 6.24 4.64
C ILE A 73 -3.52 7.12 4.57
#